data_AF-A0A969V4Z3-F1
#
_entry.id   AF-A0A969V4Z3-F1
#
_cell.length_a   1.000
_cell.length_b   1.000
_cell.length_c   1.000
_cell.angle_alpha   90.00
_cell.angle_beta   90.00
_cell.angle_gamma   90.00
#
_symmetry.space_group_name_H-M   'P 1'
#
loop_
_entity.id
_entity.type
_entity.pdbx_description
1 polymer ?
#
loop_
_entity_poly.entity_id
_entity_poly.type
_entity_poly.pdbx_seq_one_letter_code
_entity_poly.pdbx_strand_id
1 'polypeptide(L)'
;MPGKPNYLGTPISEVEIDVSLVTSLLQEQHPDLAHLSIHPVDEGWDNAMFRLGEELSIRVPRRQVAAHLIENEQTWLPQIAAR
;
A
#
# COMPACT_ATOMS: atom_id res chain seq x y z
N MET A 1 -10.93 -20.01 8.82
CA MET A 1 -9.66 -20.77 8.96
C MET A 1 -8.66 -19.83 9.59
N PRO A 2 -8.05 -20.12 10.76
CA PRO A 2 -7.04 -19.23 11.32
C PRO A 2 -5.78 -19.28 10.43
N GLY A 3 -5.27 -18.11 10.07
CA GLY A 3 -4.13 -17.93 9.15
C GLY A 3 -2.87 -18.66 9.58
N LYS A 4 -2.06 -19.08 8.61
CA LYS A 4 -0.79 -19.77 8.84
C LYS A 4 0.19 -18.87 9.61
N PRO A 5 0.93 -19.39 10.60
CA PRO A 5 1.99 -18.63 11.24
C PRO A 5 3.18 -18.48 10.27
N ASN A 6 3.63 -17.24 10.05
CA ASN A 6 4.82 -16.98 9.25
C ASN A 6 6.06 -17.04 10.16
N TYR A 7 6.83 -18.12 10.03
CA TYR A 7 8.14 -18.27 10.65
C TYR A 7 9.15 -17.47 9.82
N LEU A 8 9.50 -16.24 10.24
CA LEU A 8 10.71 -15.47 9.92
C LEU A 8 10.47 -13.97 10.18
N GLY A 9 10.66 -13.49 11.41
CA GLY A 9 10.95 -12.07 11.74
C GLY A 9 9.99 -10.94 11.32
N THR A 10 8.98 -11.20 10.49
CA THR A 10 8.09 -10.19 9.95
C THR A 10 6.95 -9.93 10.95
N PRO A 11 6.74 -8.67 11.36
CA PRO A 11 5.63 -8.33 12.24
C PRO A 11 4.28 -8.68 11.61
N ILE A 12 3.33 -9.07 12.47
CA ILE A 12 1.97 -9.44 12.06
C ILE A 12 1.30 -8.23 11.41
N SER A 13 0.59 -8.45 10.28
CA SER A 13 -0.23 -7.42 9.66
C SER A 13 -1.41 -7.06 10.57
N GLU A 14 -1.67 -5.77 10.78
CA GLU A 14 -2.85 -5.32 11.55
C GLU A 14 -4.11 -5.32 10.67
N VAL A 15 -3.95 -5.14 9.36
CA VAL A 15 -5.02 -5.11 8.37
C VAL A 15 -4.66 -6.02 7.19
N GLU A 16 -5.62 -6.83 6.74
CA GLU A 16 -5.52 -7.51 5.44
C GLU A 16 -5.92 -6.54 4.33
N ILE A 17 -5.05 -6.39 3.33
CA ILE A 17 -5.25 -5.46 2.22
C ILE A 17 -5.34 -6.29 0.95
N ASP A 18 -6.52 -6.33 0.35
CA ASP A 18 -6.79 -7.03 -0.90
C ASP A 18 -7.11 -6.06 -2.05
N VAL A 19 -7.24 -6.60 -3.25
CA VAL A 19 -7.57 -5.82 -4.45
C VAL A 19 -8.94 -5.15 -4.33
N SER A 20 -9.90 -5.75 -3.61
CA SER A 20 -11.23 -5.19 -3.43
C SER A 20 -11.19 -3.90 -2.62
N LEU A 21 -10.46 -3.92 -1.49
CA LEU A 21 -10.24 -2.74 -0.66
C LEU A 21 -9.58 -1.62 -1.46
N VAL A 22 -8.51 -1.93 -2.20
CA VAL A 22 -7.80 -0.96 -3.03
C VAL A 22 -8.73 -0.36 -4.09
N THR A 23 -9.57 -1.19 -4.72
CA THR A 23 -10.54 -0.73 -5.73
C THR A 23 -11.55 0.24 -5.12
N SER A 24 -12.11 -0.06 -3.94
CA SER A 24 -13.06 0.83 -3.27
C SER A 24 -12.42 2.16 -2.87
N LEU A 25 -11.19 2.13 -2.35
CA LEU A 25 -10.44 3.35 -2.00
C LEU A 25 -10.19 4.22 -3.22
N LEU A 26 -9.82 3.64 -4.37
CA LEU A 26 -9.67 4.40 -5.61
C LEU A 26 -11.00 5.01 -6.06
N GLN A 27 -12.10 4.26 -6.03
CA GLN A 27 -13.41 4.80 -6.42
C GLN A 27 -13.85 5.99 -5.55
N GLU A 28 -13.54 5.96 -4.27
CA GLU A 28 -13.90 7.02 -3.32
C GLU A 28 -12.97 8.23 -3.40
N GLN A 29 -11.65 8.00 -3.48
CA GLN A 29 -10.65 9.06 -3.28
C GLN A 29 -10.01 9.55 -4.58
N HIS A 30 -9.91 8.68 -5.59
CA HIS A 30 -9.28 8.94 -6.89
C HIS A 30 -10.08 8.28 -8.03
N PRO A 31 -11.35 8.69 -8.24
CA PRO A 31 -12.22 8.06 -9.24
C PRO A 31 -11.68 8.17 -10.67
N ASP A 32 -10.81 9.15 -10.93
CA ASP A 32 -10.07 9.32 -12.17
C ASP A 32 -9.11 8.16 -12.44
N LEU A 33 -8.61 7.47 -11.41
CA LEU A 33 -7.69 6.33 -11.52
C LEU A 33 -8.38 4.97 -11.35
N ALA A 34 -9.62 4.94 -10.86
CA ALA A 34 -10.34 3.71 -10.51
C ALA A 34 -10.64 2.76 -11.69
N HIS A 35 -10.44 3.23 -12.93
CA HIS A 35 -10.65 2.45 -14.15
C HIS A 35 -9.40 1.65 -14.59
N LEU A 36 -8.24 1.88 -13.96
CA LEU A 36 -6.98 1.21 -14.30
C LEU A 36 -6.89 -0.19 -13.67
N SER A 37 -6.19 -1.12 -14.32
CA SER A 37 -6.00 -2.49 -13.80
C SER A 37 -5.12 -2.52 -12.56
N ILE A 38 -5.48 -3.35 -11.59
CA ILE A 38 -4.75 -3.50 -10.32
C ILE A 38 -4.12 -4.90 -10.28
N HIS A 39 -2.81 -4.95 -10.07
CA HIS A 39 -2.08 -6.21 -9.93
C HIS A 39 -1.27 -6.22 -8.62
N PRO A 40 -1.50 -7.20 -7.73
CA PRO A 40 -0.64 -7.40 -6.57
C PRO A 40 0.80 -7.66 -7.02
N VAL A 41 1.78 -6.99 -6.41
CA VAL A 41 3.20 -7.20 -6.73
C VAL A 41 3.84 -8.05 -5.66
N ASP A 42 3.85 -7.56 -4.41
CA ASP A 42 4.36 -8.29 -3.26
C ASP A 42 3.84 -7.66 -1.95
N GLU A 43 3.82 -8.45 -0.90
CA GLU A 43 3.53 -8.01 0.46
C GLU A 43 4.83 -7.65 1.16
N GLY A 44 5.26 -6.39 1.01
CA GLY A 44 6.38 -5.85 1.80
C GLY A 44 6.07 -5.90 3.31
N TRP A 45 7.10 -5.82 4.15
CA TRP A 45 6.96 -5.94 5.61
C TRP A 45 5.97 -4.94 6.23
N ASP A 46 5.91 -3.71 5.69
CA ASP A 46 5.11 -2.61 6.25
C ASP A 46 4.01 -2.10 5.32
N ASN A 47 4.04 -2.45 4.03
CA ASN A 47 3.09 -1.99 3.02
C ASN A 47 2.67 -3.12 2.07
N ALA A 48 1.37 -3.15 1.74
CA ALA A 48 0.88 -3.91 0.61
C ALA A 48 1.11 -3.08 -0.66
N MET A 49 1.75 -3.68 -1.65
CA MET A 49 2.16 -3.02 -2.88
C MET A 49 1.37 -3.56 -4.07
N PHE A 50 0.74 -2.66 -4.82
CA PHE A 50 0.02 -2.99 -6.04
C PHE A 50 0.56 -2.16 -7.20
N ARG A 51 0.55 -2.74 -8.39
CA ARG A 51 0.70 -1.99 -9.64
C ARG A 51 -0.67 -1.52 -10.09
N LEU A 52 -0.74 -0.28 -10.56
CA LEU A 52 -1.94 0.35 -11.10
C LEU A 52 -1.65 0.78 -12.54
N GLY A 53 -2.31 0.11 -13.50
CA GLY A 53 -1.98 0.24 -14.91
C GLY A 53 -0.51 -0.12 -15.20
N GLU A 54 0.10 0.56 -16.17
CA GLU A 54 1.49 0.28 -16.55
C GLU A 54 2.51 1.15 -15.80
N GLU A 55 2.09 2.32 -15.31
CA GLU A 55 3.00 3.38 -14.85
C GLU A 55 2.94 3.65 -13.34
N LEU A 56 1.86 3.28 -12.66
CA LEU A 56 1.62 3.69 -11.26
C LEU A 56 1.79 2.53 -10.29
N SER A 57 2.13 2.88 -9.05
CA SER A 57 2.19 1.97 -7.91
C SER A 57 1.34 2.50 -6.77
N ILE A 58 0.60 1.61 -6.11
CA ILE A 58 -0.16 1.89 -4.89
C ILE A 58 0.60 1.28 -3.72
N ARG A 59 0.79 2.08 -2.67
CA ARG A 59 1.40 1.67 -1.39
C ARG A 59 0.35 1.87 -0.31
N VAL A 60 -0.09 0.78 0.31
CA VAL A 60 -1.09 0.84 1.39
C VAL A 60 -0.44 0.35 2.69
N PRO A 61 -0.39 1.18 3.75
CA PRO A 61 0.19 0.80 5.04
C PRO A 61 -0.68 -0.26 5.71
N ARG A 62 -0.05 -1.35 6.16
CA ARG A 62 -0.73 -2.48 6.82
C ARG A 62 -0.63 -2.43 8.35
N ARG A 63 0.02 -1.38 8.86
CA ARG A 63 0.32 -1.13 10.28
C ARG A 63 0.26 0.36 10.57
N GLN A 64 -0.20 0.74 11.77
CA GLN A 64 -0.21 2.14 12.23
C GLN A 64 1.16 2.82 12.11
N VAL A 65 2.24 2.13 12.47
CA VAL A 65 3.61 2.69 12.37
C VAL A 65 3.99 3.01 10.92
N ALA A 66 3.56 2.21 9.96
CA ALA A 66 3.86 2.40 8.54
C ALA A 66 3.12 3.62 7.97
N ALA A 67 1.90 3.90 8.45
CA ALA A 67 1.14 5.08 8.05
C ALA A 67 1.89 6.37 8.41
N HIS A 68 2.41 6.47 9.63
CA HIS A 68 3.19 7.64 10.05
C HIS A 68 4.48 7.82 9.23
N LEU A 69 5.13 6.72 8.82
CA LEU A 69 6.30 6.79 7.95
C LEU A 69 5.95 7.32 6.56
N ILE A 70 4.80 6.94 6.00
CA ILE A 70 4.31 7.45 4.71
C ILE A 70 4.02 8.95 4.79
N GLU A 71 3.38 9.43 5.86
CA GLU A 71 3.12 10.86 6.07
C GLU A 71 4.42 11.67 6.09
N ASN A 72 5.44 11.16 6.78
CA ASN A 72 6.76 11.77 6.80
C ASN A 72 7.41 11.76 5.40
N GLU A 73 7.32 10.64 4.67
CA GLU A 73 7.82 10.53 3.30
C GLU A 73 7.15 11.57 2.38
N GLN A 74 5.83 11.69 2.41
CA GLN A 74 5.07 12.65 1.61
C GLN A 74 5.44 14.11 1.93
N THR A 75 5.77 14.40 3.19
CA THR A 75 6.17 15.74 3.62
C THR A 75 7.57 16.11 3.13
N TRP A 76 8.53 15.19 3.25
CA TRP A 76 9.94 15.49 3.05
C TRP A 76 10.47 15.16 1.65
N LEU A 77 9.94 14.11 1.00
CA LEU A 77 10.44 13.66 -0.29
C LEU A 77 10.42 14.75 -1.37
N PRO A 78 9.33 15.56 -1.53
CA PRO A 78 9.33 16.64 -2.52
C PRO A 78 10.41 17.71 -2.27
N GLN A 79 10.73 17.95 -0.99
CA GLN A 79 11.75 18.94 -0.60
C GLN A 79 13.17 18.43 -0.81
N ILE A 80 13.39 17.12 -0.68
CA ILE A 80 14.70 16.48 -0.87
C ILE A 80 14.95 16.22 -2.37
N ALA A 81 13.93 15.79 -3.11
CA ALA A 81 14.04 15.48 -4.55
C ALA A 81 14.25 16.73 -5.42
N ALA A 82 13.94 17.92 -4.92
CA ALA A 82 14.18 19.19 -5.60
C ALA A 82 15.64 19.68 -5.52
N ARG A 83 16.54 18.91 -4.88
CA ARG A 83 17.99 19.16 -4.83
C ARG A 83 18.73 18.29 -5.82
#